data_AF-A0AAI8CHX9-F1
#
_entry.id   AF-A0AAI8CHX9-F1
#
_cell.length_a   1.000
_cell.length_b   1.000
_cell.length_c   1.000
_cell.angle_alpha   90.00
_cell.angle_beta   90.00
_cell.angle_gamma   90.00
#
_symmetry.space_group_name_H-M   'P 1'
#
loop_
_entity.id
_entity.type
_entity.pdbx_description
1 polymer ?
#
loop_
_entity_poly.entity_id
_entity_poly.type
_entity_poly.pdbx_seq_one_letter_code
_entity_poly.pdbx_strand_id
1 'polypeptide(L)'
;MSNYELIPRIVESKNWITIVFIATIGVVTITKAVFEKRFTDFVKLVYNNKYIKIYKDPSNLMTWFTILLFFVQLISFSFFIQLVLSYYGYTTKTNWISFIQIITFLTFFVLSKYLIEKIIATSFDTELFVEQFNLFKVSYRTYLGILLLPVDMVLYYTNLMNHYVILGVLVIILIINAVTYLVSLRNYQNLLLRKLFYFILYICALEIAPYFFMYYYITNR
;
A
#
# COMPACT_ATOMS: atom_id res chain seq x y z
N MET A 1 4.62 -10.30 -57.69
CA MET A 1 4.75 -11.00 -56.40
C MET A 1 4.29 -10.02 -55.34
N SER A 2 3.07 -10.19 -54.82
CA SER A 2 2.48 -9.24 -53.85
C SER A 2 3.25 -9.35 -52.54
N ASN A 3 3.90 -8.25 -52.11
CA ASN A 3 4.56 -8.20 -50.81
C ASN A 3 3.47 -8.19 -49.74
N TYR A 4 3.32 -9.32 -49.04
CA TYR A 4 2.48 -9.39 -47.85
C TYR A 4 3.23 -8.70 -46.72
N GLU A 5 2.81 -7.49 -46.36
CA GLU A 5 3.24 -6.86 -45.12
C GLU A 5 2.58 -7.60 -43.96
N LEU A 6 3.36 -8.46 -43.29
CA LEU A 6 2.94 -9.12 -42.07
C LEU A 6 2.88 -8.06 -40.96
N ILE A 7 1.69 -7.55 -40.68
CA ILE A 7 1.43 -6.74 -39.50
C ILE A 7 1.57 -7.67 -38.29
N PRO A 8 2.59 -7.52 -37.42
CA PRO A 8 2.67 -8.33 -36.22
C PRO A 8 1.45 -8.01 -35.36
N ARG A 9 0.56 -8.98 -35.21
CA ARG A 9 -0.49 -8.91 -34.19
C ARG A 9 0.21 -9.04 -32.85
N ILE A 10 0.62 -7.92 -32.27
CA ILE A 10 1.04 -7.85 -30.88
C ILE A 10 -0.22 -8.17 -30.08
N VAL A 11 -0.44 -9.45 -29.80
CA VAL A 11 -1.42 -9.93 -28.83
C VAL A 11 -0.83 -9.59 -27.46
N GLU A 12 -0.74 -8.30 -27.13
CA GLU A 12 -0.51 -7.90 -25.75
C GLU A 12 -1.72 -8.44 -24.96
N SER A 13 -1.45 -9.45 -24.15
CA SER A 13 -2.45 -10.25 -23.47
C SER A 13 -3.12 -9.45 -22.36
N LYS A 14 -4.04 -8.55 -22.72
CA LYS A 14 -4.88 -7.76 -21.79
C LYS A 14 -5.60 -8.63 -20.75
N ASN A 15 -5.70 -9.94 -20.99
CA ASN A 15 -6.34 -10.95 -20.17
C ASN A 15 -5.72 -11.07 -18.76
N TRP A 16 -4.40 -10.93 -18.61
CA TRP A 16 -3.77 -11.15 -17.30
C TRP A 16 -4.20 -10.09 -16.27
N ILE A 17 -4.35 -8.84 -16.68
CA ILE A 17 -4.75 -7.73 -15.79
C ILE A 17 -6.15 -7.97 -15.25
N THR A 18 -7.09 -8.32 -16.14
CA THR A 18 -8.46 -8.66 -15.75
C THR A 18 -8.48 -9.84 -14.78
N ILE A 19 -7.66 -10.88 -15.00
CA ILE A 19 -7.56 -12.03 -14.09
C ILE A 19 -7.08 -11.59 -12.71
N VAL A 20 -6.03 -10.76 -12.63
CA VAL A 20 -5.50 -10.27 -11.34
C VAL A 20 -6.53 -9.39 -10.63
N PHE A 21 -7.26 -8.51 -11.35
CA PHE A 21 -8.33 -7.70 -10.77
C PHE A 21 -9.46 -8.55 -10.18
N ILE A 22 -9.94 -9.55 -10.93
CA ILE A 22 -10.98 -10.48 -10.47
C ILE A 22 -10.47 -11.28 -9.26
N ALA A 23 -9.24 -11.79 -9.31
CA ALA A 23 -8.65 -12.50 -8.19
C ALA A 23 -8.57 -11.62 -6.93
N THR A 24 -8.19 -10.35 -7.09
CA THR A 24 -8.07 -9.41 -5.97
C THR A 24 -9.42 -9.07 -5.36
N ILE A 25 -10.45 -8.84 -6.20
CA ILE A 25 -11.84 -8.72 -5.71
C ILE A 25 -12.26 -10.00 -4.97
N GLY A 26 -11.95 -11.17 -5.51
CA GLY A 26 -12.22 -12.46 -4.88
C GLY A 26 -11.61 -12.58 -3.48
N VAL A 27 -10.36 -12.13 -3.30
CA VAL A 27 -9.72 -12.10 -1.98
C VAL A 27 -10.47 -11.15 -1.02
N VAL A 28 -10.90 -9.97 -1.50
CA VAL A 28 -11.68 -9.03 -0.67
C VAL A 28 -13.03 -9.64 -0.26
N THR A 29 -13.75 -10.28 -1.18
CA THR A 29 -15.06 -10.87 -0.90
C THR A 29 -14.95 -12.06 0.04
N ILE A 30 -13.95 -12.93 -0.14
CA ILE A 30 -13.65 -14.04 0.79
C ILE A 30 -13.31 -13.49 2.17
N THR A 31 -12.46 -12.47 2.26
CA THR A 31 -12.09 -11.86 3.54
C THR A 31 -13.30 -11.27 4.26
N LYS A 32 -14.20 -10.60 3.52
CA LYS A 32 -15.48 -10.11 4.05
C LYS A 32 -16.37 -11.25 4.53
N ALA A 33 -16.50 -12.34 3.76
CA ALA A 33 -17.36 -13.47 4.10
C ALA A 33 -16.89 -14.23 5.35
N VAL A 34 -15.58 -14.47 5.48
CA VAL A 34 -15.00 -15.20 6.62
C VAL A 34 -14.94 -14.32 7.88
N PHE A 35 -14.68 -13.02 7.74
CA PHE A 35 -14.45 -12.11 8.87
C PHE A 35 -15.44 -10.94 8.91
N GLU A 36 -16.72 -11.19 8.69
CA GLU A 36 -17.75 -10.17 8.47
C GLU A 36 -17.79 -9.05 9.52
N LYS A 37 -17.83 -9.43 10.81
CA LYS A 37 -17.87 -8.44 11.92
C LYS A 37 -16.63 -7.54 11.90
N ARG A 38 -15.43 -8.14 11.76
CA ARG A 38 -14.15 -7.43 11.74
C ARG A 38 -14.02 -6.55 10.49
N PHE A 39 -14.49 -7.03 9.33
CA PHE A 39 -14.51 -6.28 8.08
C PHE A 39 -15.44 -5.06 8.17
N THR A 40 -16.61 -5.22 8.79
CA THR A 40 -17.57 -4.12 8.99
C THR A 40 -17.01 -3.03 9.89
N ASP A 41 -16.32 -3.41 10.97
CA ASP A 41 -15.63 -2.45 11.82
C ASP A 41 -14.43 -1.81 11.08
N PHE A 42 -13.72 -2.58 10.24
CA PHE A 42 -12.60 -2.11 9.41
C PHE A 42 -13.01 -1.07 8.36
N VAL A 43 -14.13 -1.24 7.66
CA VAL A 43 -14.60 -0.26 6.66
C VAL A 43 -14.97 1.08 7.34
N LYS A 44 -15.39 1.04 8.60
CA LYS A 44 -15.75 2.22 9.40
C LYS A 44 -14.55 2.97 9.97
N LEU A 45 -13.32 2.52 9.69
CA LEU A 45 -12.09 3.05 10.28
C LEU A 45 -11.86 4.55 9.97
N VAL A 46 -12.35 5.06 8.84
CA VAL A 46 -12.31 6.50 8.50
C VAL A 46 -13.21 7.35 9.39
N TYR A 47 -14.36 6.82 9.82
CA TYR A 47 -15.35 7.56 10.61
C TYR A 47 -15.21 7.30 12.11
N ASN A 48 -14.80 6.09 12.49
CA ASN A 48 -14.76 5.66 13.87
C ASN A 48 -13.50 4.83 14.17
N ASN A 49 -12.74 5.29 15.16
CA ASN A 49 -11.56 4.60 15.69
C ASN A 49 -11.92 3.32 16.49
N LYS A 50 -13.17 2.83 16.42
CA LYS A 50 -13.64 1.60 17.06
C LYS A 50 -12.79 0.39 16.67
N TYR A 51 -12.46 0.24 15.38
CA TYR A 51 -11.59 -0.85 14.93
C TYR A 51 -10.24 -0.84 15.64
N ILE A 52 -9.62 0.34 15.71
CA ILE A 52 -8.30 0.56 16.32
C ILE A 52 -8.33 0.23 17.82
N LYS A 53 -9.42 0.58 18.51
CA LYS A 53 -9.58 0.33 19.94
C LYS A 53 -9.83 -1.15 20.27
N ILE A 54 -10.63 -1.84 19.45
CA ILE A 54 -11.01 -3.24 19.67
C ILE A 54 -9.89 -4.20 19.28
N TYR A 55 -9.20 -3.92 18.16
CA TYR A 55 -8.18 -4.81 17.59
C TYR A 55 -6.76 -4.33 17.87
N LYS A 56 -6.54 -3.63 19.00
CA LYS A 56 -5.20 -3.14 19.36
C LYS A 56 -4.21 -4.29 19.62
N ASP A 57 -4.67 -5.49 19.93
CA ASP A 57 -3.73 -6.55 20.32
C ASP A 57 -2.78 -6.91 19.17
N PRO A 58 -1.46 -6.98 19.44
CA PRO A 58 -0.45 -7.20 18.40
C PRO A 58 -0.57 -8.57 17.73
N SER A 59 -1.22 -9.56 18.37
CA SER A 59 -1.57 -10.84 17.74
C SER A 59 -2.44 -10.68 16.48
N ASN A 60 -3.18 -9.57 16.36
CA ASN A 60 -4.02 -9.28 15.21
C ASN A 60 -3.23 -8.90 13.94
N LEU A 61 -1.91 -8.62 14.05
CA LEU A 61 -1.04 -8.27 12.90
C LEU A 61 -0.82 -9.49 12.01
N MET A 62 -0.62 -10.65 12.62
CA MET A 62 -0.35 -11.92 11.93
C MET A 62 -1.61 -12.75 11.69
N THR A 63 -2.80 -12.18 11.89
CA THR A 63 -4.05 -12.87 11.54
C THR A 63 -4.21 -12.93 10.02
N TRP A 64 -4.80 -14.03 9.53
CA TRP A 64 -5.22 -14.20 8.14
C TRP A 64 -5.97 -12.99 7.57
N PHE A 65 -6.82 -12.34 8.36
CA PHE A 65 -7.51 -11.10 7.96
C PHE A 65 -6.53 -10.01 7.47
N THR A 66 -5.52 -9.69 8.28
CA THR A 66 -4.56 -8.63 7.99
C THR A 66 -3.65 -9.02 6.83
N ILE A 67 -3.23 -10.29 6.76
CA ILE A 67 -2.39 -10.83 5.70
C ILE A 67 -3.11 -10.77 4.34
N LEU A 68 -4.37 -11.20 4.26
CA LEU A 68 -5.15 -11.17 3.02
C LEU A 68 -5.35 -9.72 2.52
N LEU A 69 -5.70 -8.80 3.42
CA LEU A 69 -5.84 -7.39 3.05
C LEU A 69 -4.51 -6.74 2.69
N PHE A 70 -3.41 -7.19 3.27
CA PHE A 70 -2.07 -6.76 2.89
C PHE A 70 -1.72 -7.16 1.45
N PHE A 71 -2.08 -8.36 1.01
CA PHE A 71 -1.92 -8.75 -0.40
C PHE A 71 -2.76 -7.89 -1.35
N VAL A 72 -4.03 -7.64 -1.00
CA VAL A 72 -4.92 -6.73 -1.76
C VAL A 72 -4.29 -5.35 -1.89
N GLN A 73 -3.73 -4.84 -0.79
CA GLN A 73 -3.04 -3.57 -0.77
C GLN A 73 -1.85 -3.56 -1.74
N LEU A 74 -0.95 -4.55 -1.66
CA LEU A 74 0.23 -4.62 -2.52
C LEU A 74 -0.16 -4.58 -4.00
N ILE A 75 -1.15 -5.39 -4.40
CA ILE A 75 -1.62 -5.45 -5.79
C ILE A 75 -2.17 -4.09 -6.25
N SER A 76 -3.00 -3.44 -5.42
CA SER A 76 -3.62 -2.16 -5.77
C SER A 76 -2.56 -1.07 -5.96
N PHE A 77 -1.63 -0.91 -5.01
CA PHE A 77 -0.54 0.06 -5.17
C PHE A 77 0.36 -0.26 -6.37
N SER A 78 0.63 -1.53 -6.65
CA SER A 78 1.39 -1.93 -7.84
C SER A 78 0.71 -1.53 -9.14
N PHE A 79 -0.61 -1.71 -9.25
CA PHE A 79 -1.36 -1.26 -10.42
C PHE A 79 -1.34 0.25 -10.58
N PHE A 80 -1.59 0.99 -9.50
CA PHE A 80 -1.53 2.44 -9.56
C PHE A 80 -0.16 2.94 -10.03
N ILE A 81 0.93 2.40 -9.48
CA ILE A 81 2.30 2.76 -9.92
C ILE A 81 2.51 2.41 -11.40
N GLN A 82 2.08 1.22 -11.86
CA GLN A 82 2.21 0.86 -13.28
C GLN A 82 1.43 1.80 -14.20
N LEU A 83 0.22 2.20 -13.82
CA LEU A 83 -0.57 3.19 -14.55
C LEU A 83 0.19 4.51 -14.65
N VAL A 84 0.71 5.02 -13.52
CA VAL A 84 1.50 6.25 -13.49
C VAL A 84 2.73 6.16 -14.39
N LEU A 85 3.53 5.10 -14.28
CA LEU A 85 4.72 4.91 -15.11
C LEU A 85 4.37 4.80 -16.60
N SER A 86 3.24 4.17 -16.93
CA SER A 86 2.79 4.06 -18.30
C SER A 86 2.35 5.39 -18.88
N TYR A 87 1.73 6.27 -18.07
CA TYR A 87 1.36 7.61 -18.50
C TYR A 87 2.58 8.47 -18.86
N TYR A 88 3.67 8.35 -18.08
CA TYR A 88 4.93 9.07 -18.34
C TYR A 88 5.83 8.39 -19.39
N GLY A 89 5.38 7.31 -20.02
CA GLY A 89 6.10 6.64 -21.10
C GLY A 89 7.26 5.73 -20.65
N TYR A 90 7.40 5.44 -19.36
CA TYR A 90 8.44 4.52 -18.86
C TYR A 90 8.10 3.03 -19.07
N THR A 91 6.81 2.70 -19.24
CA THR A 91 6.35 1.32 -19.50
C THR A 91 5.01 1.31 -20.25
N THR A 92 4.48 0.13 -20.58
CA THR A 92 3.11 -0.04 -21.08
C THR A 92 2.16 -0.49 -19.97
N LYS A 93 0.87 -0.13 -20.10
CA LYS A 93 -0.17 -0.50 -19.13
C LYS A 93 -0.29 -2.02 -18.94
N THR A 94 0.12 -2.78 -19.95
CA THR A 94 -0.03 -4.24 -20.12
C THR A 94 1.25 -5.02 -19.90
N ASN A 95 2.38 -4.35 -19.64
CA ASN A 95 3.66 -5.00 -19.46
C ASN A 95 3.67 -5.84 -18.16
N TRP A 96 3.63 -7.16 -18.32
CA TRP A 96 3.66 -8.12 -17.20
C TRP A 96 4.98 -8.09 -16.43
N ILE A 97 6.11 -7.89 -17.13
CA ILE A 97 7.43 -7.87 -16.51
C ILE A 97 7.57 -6.66 -15.58
N SER A 98 7.14 -5.49 -16.05
CA SER A 98 7.14 -4.28 -15.23
C SER A 98 6.24 -4.44 -14.00
N PHE A 99 5.07 -5.07 -14.13
CA PHE A 99 4.19 -5.34 -12.99
C PHE A 99 4.87 -6.21 -11.93
N ILE A 100 5.50 -7.32 -12.35
CA ILE A 100 6.23 -8.23 -11.43
C ILE A 100 7.38 -7.50 -10.73
N GLN A 101 8.12 -6.65 -11.45
CA GLN A 101 9.20 -5.87 -10.86
C GLN A 101 8.66 -4.88 -9.80
N ILE A 102 7.58 -4.17 -10.13
CA ILE A 102 6.95 -3.19 -9.23
C ILE A 102 6.42 -3.87 -7.96
N ILE A 103 5.68 -4.98 -8.09
CA ILE A 103 5.12 -5.68 -6.93
C ILE A 103 6.20 -6.33 -6.07
N THR A 104 7.24 -6.90 -6.69
CA THR A 104 8.38 -7.48 -5.96
C THR A 104 9.13 -6.40 -5.20
N PHE A 105 9.43 -5.26 -5.84
CA PHE A 105 10.09 -4.13 -5.20
C PHE A 105 9.27 -3.57 -4.03
N LEU A 106 7.96 -3.35 -4.23
CA LEU A 106 7.06 -2.88 -3.18
C LEU A 106 7.01 -3.86 -2.00
N THR A 107 6.90 -5.16 -2.29
CA THR A 107 6.84 -6.20 -1.25
C THR A 107 8.13 -6.22 -0.44
N PHE A 108 9.28 -6.24 -1.12
CA PHE A 108 10.59 -6.20 -0.47
C PHE A 108 10.77 -4.94 0.37
N PHE A 109 10.41 -3.77 -0.15
CA PHE A 109 10.51 -2.50 0.58
C PHE A 109 9.69 -2.52 1.87
N VAL A 110 8.44 -2.99 1.79
CA VAL A 110 7.54 -3.00 2.96
C VAL A 110 7.95 -4.04 4.00
N LEU A 111 8.36 -5.23 3.56
CA LEU A 111 8.83 -6.28 4.47
C LEU A 111 10.16 -5.91 5.13
N SER A 112 11.11 -5.37 4.36
CA SER A 112 12.39 -4.89 4.90
C SER A 112 12.17 -3.82 5.96
N LYS A 113 11.27 -2.84 5.69
CA LYS A 113 10.91 -1.83 6.69
C LYS A 113 10.35 -2.48 7.96
N TYR A 114 9.38 -3.38 7.83
CA TYR A 114 8.78 -4.08 8.97
C TYR A 114 9.81 -4.87 9.80
N LEU A 115 10.76 -5.57 9.16
CA LEU A 115 11.79 -6.34 9.84
C LEU A 115 12.73 -5.44 10.64
N ILE A 116 13.15 -4.30 10.09
CA ILE A 116 14.02 -3.38 10.82
C ILE A 116 13.28 -2.76 12.00
N GLU A 117 12.00 -2.39 11.84
CA GLU A 117 11.14 -1.94 12.95
C GLU A 117 11.08 -2.97 14.07
N LYS A 118 10.94 -4.26 13.70
CA LYS A 118 10.87 -5.36 14.67
C LYS A 118 12.20 -5.56 15.40
N ILE A 119 13.34 -5.52 14.70
CA ILE A 119 14.67 -5.63 15.32
C ILE A 119 14.87 -4.52 16.35
N ILE A 120 14.60 -3.26 15.96
CA ILE A 120 14.70 -2.11 16.88
C ILE A 120 13.78 -2.31 18.08
N ALA A 121 12.53 -2.75 17.85
CA ALA A 121 11.58 -2.96 18.94
C ALA A 121 12.06 -4.00 19.96
N THR A 122 12.66 -5.10 19.48
CA THR A 122 13.23 -6.16 20.33
C THR A 122 14.46 -5.66 21.09
N SER A 123 15.36 -4.90 20.45
CA SER A 123 16.57 -4.37 21.10
C SER A 123 16.29 -3.37 22.23
N PHE A 124 15.13 -2.72 22.20
CA PHE A 124 14.76 -1.68 23.18
C PHE A 124 13.58 -2.08 24.09
N ASP A 125 13.19 -3.36 24.12
CA ASP A 125 12.06 -3.88 24.92
C ASP A 125 10.77 -3.06 24.72
N THR A 126 10.48 -2.70 23.46
CA THR A 126 9.30 -1.90 23.06
C THR A 126 8.41 -2.63 22.05
N GLU A 127 8.56 -3.94 21.93
CA GLU A 127 7.83 -4.81 20.98
C GLU A 127 6.33 -4.56 20.97
N LEU A 128 5.67 -4.63 22.14
CA LEU A 128 4.22 -4.44 22.23
C LEU A 128 3.75 -3.10 21.67
N PHE A 129 4.55 -2.04 21.86
CA PHE A 129 4.21 -0.70 21.37
C PHE A 129 4.41 -0.59 19.85
N VAL A 130 5.55 -1.08 19.35
CA VAL A 130 5.88 -1.02 17.92
C VAL A 130 4.95 -1.91 17.11
N GLU A 131 4.62 -3.11 17.59
CA GLU A 131 3.68 -4.02 16.92
C GLU A 131 2.26 -3.43 16.90
N GLN A 132 1.80 -2.80 17.98
CA GLN A 132 0.54 -2.05 17.98
C GLN A 132 0.52 -0.95 16.92
N PHE A 133 1.59 -0.15 16.87
CA PHE A 133 1.70 0.93 15.90
C PHE A 133 1.77 0.40 14.46
N ASN A 134 2.47 -0.71 14.24
CA ASN A 134 2.57 -1.40 12.95
C ASN A 134 1.22 -1.93 12.48
N LEU A 135 0.41 -2.47 13.39
CA LEU A 135 -0.95 -2.91 13.09
C LEU A 135 -1.80 -1.76 12.55
N PHE A 136 -1.73 -0.59 13.16
CA PHE A 136 -2.47 0.59 12.68
C PHE A 136 -1.95 1.06 11.32
N LYS A 137 -0.64 1.20 11.15
CA LYS A 137 -0.03 1.56 9.86
C LYS A 137 -0.50 0.61 8.75
N VAL A 138 -0.47 -0.69 8.98
CA VAL A 138 -0.94 -1.69 8.01
C VAL A 138 -2.44 -1.55 7.77
N SER A 139 -3.26 -1.46 8.82
CA SER A 139 -4.73 -1.35 8.69
C SER A 139 -5.18 -0.15 7.86
N TYR A 140 -4.55 1.00 8.07
CA TYR A 140 -4.86 2.20 7.29
C TYR A 140 -4.37 2.11 5.84
N ARG A 141 -3.17 1.56 5.62
CA ARG A 141 -2.64 1.37 4.26
C ARG A 141 -3.46 0.34 3.49
N THR A 142 -3.92 -0.73 4.12
CA THR A 142 -4.79 -1.72 3.48
C THR A 142 -6.16 -1.14 3.17
N TYR A 143 -6.69 -0.27 4.04
CA TYR A 143 -7.92 0.46 3.75
C TYR A 143 -7.79 1.33 2.50
N LEU A 144 -6.69 2.09 2.40
CA LEU A 144 -6.36 2.86 1.21
C LEU A 144 -6.23 1.97 -0.04
N GLY A 145 -5.60 0.79 0.09
CA GLY A 145 -5.50 -0.17 -1.00
C GLY A 145 -6.87 -0.62 -1.52
N ILE A 146 -7.82 -0.94 -0.62
CA ILE A 146 -9.18 -1.31 -1.01
C ILE A 146 -9.90 -0.16 -1.71
N LEU A 147 -9.71 1.08 -1.27
CA LEU A 147 -10.31 2.27 -1.90
C LEU A 147 -9.67 2.57 -3.26
N LEU A 148 -8.38 2.32 -3.41
CA LEU A 148 -7.62 2.54 -4.64
C LEU A 148 -7.98 1.54 -5.73
N LEU A 149 -8.25 0.29 -5.37
CA LEU A 149 -8.58 -0.79 -6.29
C LEU A 149 -9.69 -0.46 -7.32
N PRO A 150 -10.88 0.05 -6.96
CA PRO A 150 -11.89 0.45 -7.94
C PRO A 150 -11.46 1.66 -8.77
N VAL A 151 -10.66 2.58 -8.20
CA VAL A 151 -10.09 3.73 -8.94
C VAL A 151 -9.15 3.23 -10.02
N ASP A 152 -8.28 2.27 -9.70
CA ASP A 152 -7.36 1.65 -10.66
C ASP A 152 -8.10 0.95 -11.80
N MET A 153 -9.17 0.21 -11.49
CA MET A 153 -10.00 -0.42 -12.51
C MET A 153 -10.62 0.60 -13.46
N VAL A 154 -11.20 1.68 -12.91
CA VAL A 154 -11.77 2.76 -13.73
C VAL A 154 -10.67 3.38 -14.60
N LEU A 155 -9.53 3.76 -14.03
CA LEU A 155 -8.42 4.37 -14.77
C LEU A 155 -7.80 3.45 -15.84
N TYR A 156 -7.82 2.13 -15.61
CA TYR A 156 -7.29 1.17 -16.55
C TYR A 156 -8.21 0.91 -17.74
N TYR A 157 -9.52 0.69 -17.49
CA TYR A 157 -10.47 0.36 -18.55
C TYR A 157 -11.04 1.58 -19.27
N THR A 158 -11.00 2.76 -18.65
CA THR A 158 -11.38 4.01 -19.30
C THR A 158 -10.16 4.73 -19.85
N ASN A 159 -10.33 5.53 -20.91
CA ASN A 159 -9.27 6.39 -21.42
C ASN A 159 -9.22 7.77 -20.70
N LEU A 160 -9.55 7.78 -19.41
CA LEU A 160 -9.61 9.00 -18.57
C LEU A 160 -8.25 9.43 -18.02
N MET A 161 -7.16 8.77 -18.42
CA MET A 161 -5.83 9.08 -17.94
C MET A 161 -5.33 10.43 -18.50
N ASN A 162 -5.46 11.47 -17.69
CA ASN A 162 -4.88 12.78 -17.89
C ASN A 162 -3.95 13.10 -16.71
N HIS A 163 -2.94 13.95 -16.94
CA HIS A 163 -2.01 14.42 -15.92
C HIS A 163 -2.75 14.94 -14.68
N TYR A 164 -3.80 15.75 -14.87
CA TYR A 164 -4.61 16.29 -13.77
C TYR A 164 -5.37 15.22 -12.98
N VAL A 165 -5.84 14.15 -13.64
CA VAL A 165 -6.54 13.04 -12.97
C VAL A 165 -5.55 12.25 -12.11
N ILE A 166 -4.38 11.93 -12.65
CA ILE A 166 -3.32 11.22 -11.92
C ILE A 166 -2.85 12.04 -10.73
N LEU A 167 -2.60 13.35 -10.94
CA LEU A 167 -2.18 14.26 -9.89
C LEU A 167 -3.27 14.41 -8.82
N GLY A 168 -4.54 14.51 -9.23
CA GLY A 168 -5.68 14.54 -8.31
C GLY A 168 -5.75 13.29 -7.43
N VAL A 169 -5.67 12.10 -8.01
CA VAL A 169 -5.67 10.83 -7.24
C VAL A 169 -4.46 10.76 -6.30
N LEU A 170 -3.27 11.17 -6.76
CA LEU A 170 -2.05 11.16 -5.95
C LEU A 170 -2.16 12.13 -4.76
N VAL A 171 -2.65 13.35 -4.98
CA VAL A 171 -2.89 14.34 -3.92
C VAL A 171 -3.93 13.81 -2.92
N ILE A 172 -5.02 13.20 -3.37
CA ILE A 172 -6.02 12.60 -2.48
C ILE A 172 -5.40 11.50 -1.62
N ILE A 173 -4.62 10.59 -2.21
CA ILE A 173 -3.91 9.53 -1.48
C ILE A 173 -2.96 10.14 -0.44
N LEU A 174 -2.22 11.20 -0.79
CA LEU A 174 -1.32 11.89 0.14
C LEU A 174 -2.06 12.57 1.29
N ILE A 175 -3.17 13.26 1.00
CA ILE A 175 -4.01 13.90 2.03
C ILE A 175 -4.56 12.84 2.98
N ILE A 176 -5.11 11.74 2.46
CA ILE A 176 -5.64 10.67 3.30
C ILE A 176 -4.52 10.09 4.16
N ASN A 177 -3.35 9.79 3.60
CA ASN A 177 -2.20 9.30 4.37
C ASN A 177 -1.75 10.29 5.47
N ALA A 178 -1.67 11.58 5.16
CA ALA A 178 -1.28 12.61 6.12
C ALA A 178 -2.29 12.74 7.27
N VAL A 179 -3.59 12.83 6.95
CA VAL A 179 -4.67 12.90 7.95
C VAL A 179 -4.64 11.66 8.84
N THR A 180 -4.49 10.50 8.22
CA THR A 180 -4.40 9.20 8.90
C THR A 180 -3.24 9.14 9.88
N TYR A 181 -2.06 9.58 9.44
CA TYR A 181 -0.87 9.65 10.29
C TYR A 181 -1.09 10.60 11.47
N LEU A 182 -1.66 11.78 11.23
CA LEU A 182 -1.98 12.74 12.29
C LEU A 182 -3.01 12.20 13.30
N VAL A 183 -4.05 11.51 12.83
CA VAL A 183 -5.06 10.88 13.71
C VAL A 183 -4.43 9.75 14.55
N SER A 184 -3.56 8.94 13.94
CA SER A 184 -2.81 7.90 14.64
C SER A 184 -1.93 8.49 15.75
N LEU A 185 -1.18 9.55 15.43
CA LEU A 185 -0.37 10.27 16.40
C LEU A 185 -1.23 10.80 17.55
N ARG A 186 -2.34 11.48 17.25
CA ARG A 186 -3.23 12.06 18.25
C ARG A 186 -3.83 11.02 19.20
N ASN A 187 -4.26 9.87 18.70
CA ASN A 187 -4.82 8.79 19.52
C ASN A 187 -3.79 8.17 20.47
N TYR A 188 -2.51 8.16 20.10
CA TYR A 188 -1.44 7.51 20.86
C TYR A 188 -0.48 8.49 21.52
N GLN A 189 -0.78 9.79 21.53
CA GLN A 189 0.03 10.85 22.15
C GLN A 189 0.45 10.48 23.58
N ASN A 190 -0.46 10.00 24.43
CA ASN A 190 -0.11 9.67 25.82
C ASN A 190 0.83 8.46 25.94
N LEU A 191 0.73 7.48 25.03
CA LEU A 191 1.63 6.31 24.97
C LEU A 191 2.99 6.67 24.36
N LEU A 192 2.99 7.54 23.35
CA LEU A 192 4.16 8.11 22.70
C LEU A 192 4.97 9.02 23.64
N LEU A 193 4.27 9.87 24.41
CA LEU A 193 4.88 10.79 25.37
C LEU A 193 5.67 10.06 26.46
N ARG A 194 5.21 8.87 26.87
CA ARG A 194 5.90 8.02 27.85
C ARG A 194 7.22 7.41 27.34
N LYS A 195 7.39 7.29 26.03
CA LYS A 195 8.58 6.71 25.36
C LYS A 195 9.13 7.67 24.29
N LEU A 196 9.09 8.99 24.54
CA LEU A 196 9.40 10.06 23.58
C LEU A 196 10.75 9.89 22.87
N PHE A 197 11.78 9.58 23.63
CA PHE A 197 13.14 9.43 23.09
C PHE A 197 13.22 8.31 22.05
N TYR A 198 12.55 7.18 22.32
CA TYR A 198 12.48 6.04 21.40
C TYR A 198 11.67 6.35 20.14
N PHE A 199 10.60 7.14 20.29
CA PHE A 199 9.81 7.59 19.16
C PHE A 199 10.58 8.52 18.22
N ILE A 200 11.37 9.44 18.77
CA ILE A 200 12.24 10.34 18.01
C ILE A 200 13.31 9.53 17.26
N LEU A 201 13.97 8.58 17.94
CA LEU A 201 14.96 7.71 17.31
C LEU A 201 14.35 6.90 16.16
N TYR A 202 13.16 6.34 16.36
CA TYR A 202 12.40 5.62 15.32
C TYR A 202 12.08 6.50 14.09
N ILE A 203 11.52 7.70 14.29
CA ILE A 203 11.18 8.61 13.17
C ILE A 203 12.43 8.97 12.39
N CYS A 204 13.48 9.40 13.08
CA CYS A 204 14.70 9.88 12.45
C CYS A 204 15.43 8.78 11.68
N ALA A 205 15.60 7.60 12.29
CA ALA A 205 16.41 6.53 11.72
C ALA A 205 15.69 5.76 10.62
N LEU A 206 14.38 5.52 10.75
CA LEU A 206 13.69 4.59 9.87
C LEU A 206 12.67 5.23 8.93
N GLU A 207 12.13 6.39 9.32
CA GLU A 207 11.11 7.07 8.53
C GLU A 207 11.71 8.20 7.70
N ILE A 208 12.68 8.96 8.23
CA ILE A 208 13.29 10.11 7.53
C ILE A 208 14.60 9.72 6.80
N ALA A 209 15.49 8.96 7.45
CA ALA A 209 16.81 8.66 6.88
C ALA A 209 16.78 7.98 5.49
N PRO A 210 15.88 7.03 5.17
CA PRO A 210 15.85 6.40 3.84
C PRO A 210 15.58 7.40 2.72
N TYR A 211 14.70 8.37 2.95
CA TYR A 211 14.42 9.43 1.96
C TYR A 211 15.61 10.36 1.79
N PHE A 212 16.35 10.65 2.87
CA PHE A 212 17.55 11.45 2.80
C PHE A 212 18.67 10.76 2.01
N PHE A 213 18.87 9.45 2.22
CA PHE A 213 19.80 8.64 1.42
C PHE A 213 19.40 8.58 -0.06
N MET A 214 18.11 8.41 -0.36
CA MET A 214 17.62 8.36 -1.73
C MET A 214 17.80 9.71 -2.44
N TYR A 215 17.50 10.83 -1.78
CA TYR A 215 17.73 12.18 -2.30
C TYR A 215 19.22 12.44 -2.57
N TYR A 216 20.09 12.08 -1.63
CA TYR A 216 21.53 12.24 -1.79
C TYR A 216 22.05 11.43 -2.99
N TYR A 217 21.62 10.17 -3.12
CA TYR A 217 22.05 9.32 -4.23
C TYR A 217 21.59 9.84 -5.60
N ILE A 218 20.37 10.40 -5.70
CA ILE A 218 19.83 10.97 -6.95
C ILE A 218 20.55 12.28 -7.31
N THR A 219 20.85 13.13 -6.33
CA THR A 219 21.48 14.44 -6.56
C THR A 219 22.98 14.33 -6.85
N ASN A 220 23.65 13.34 -6.29
CA ASN A 220 25.08 13.12 -6.45
C ASN A 220 25.43 12.20 -7.64
N ARG A 221 24.50 12.06 -8.58
CA ARG A 221 24.64 11.36 -9.87
C ARG A 221 24.44 12.35 -11.00
#